data_AF-L1KIK1-F1
#
_entry.id   AF-L1KIK1-F1
#
_cell.length_a   1.000
_cell.length_b   1.000
_cell.length_c   1.000
_cell.angle_alpha   90.00
_cell.angle_beta   90.00
_cell.angle_gamma   90.00
#
_symmetry.space_group_name_H-M   'P 1'
#
loop_
_entity.id
_entity.type
_entity.pdbx_description
1 polymer ?
#
loop_
_entity_poly.entity_id
_entity_poly.type
_entity_poly.pdbx_seq_one_letter_code
_entity_poly.pdbx_strand_id
1 'polypeptide(L)'
;MMGIGVVLVLLALWLGGMGLMDQKALWWRFQARRFSDPEANEPSEAGYRGRRILLLTCAALTVVMAVWWFTSIDYIESGGLED
;
A
#
# COMPACT_ATOMS: atom_id res chain seq x y z
N MET A 1 -6.01 -1.20 21.76
CA MET A 1 -6.48 -1.21 20.36
C MET A 1 -5.54 -0.46 19.39
N MET A 2 -4.56 0.30 19.90
CA MET A 2 -3.56 1.05 19.11
C MET A 2 -2.72 0.22 18.14
N GLY A 3 -2.44 -1.05 18.45
CA GLY A 3 -1.59 -1.91 17.62
C GLY A 3 -2.09 -2.07 16.18
N ILE A 4 -3.41 -2.18 15.98
CA ILE A 4 -4.01 -2.31 14.64
C ILE A 4 -3.81 -1.03 13.83
N GLY A 5 -4.07 0.14 14.43
CA GLY A 5 -3.88 1.43 13.77
C GLY A 5 -2.43 1.65 13.33
N VAL A 6 -1.46 1.30 14.18
CA VAL A 6 -0.03 1.37 13.83
C VAL A 6 0.32 0.44 12.67
N VAL A 7 -0.19 -0.80 12.67
CA VAL A 7 0.04 -1.74 11.56
C VAL A 7 -0.54 -1.21 10.25
N LEU A 8 -1.73 -0.60 10.27
CA LEU A 8 -2.35 -0.02 9.08
C LEU A 8 -1.50 1.14 8.53
N VAL A 9 -0.97 2.01 9.38
CA VAL A 9 -0.07 3.09 8.96
C VAL A 9 1.20 2.54 8.33
N LEU A 10 1.86 1.55 8.96
CA LEU A 10 3.07 0.94 8.41
C LEU A 10 2.80 0.26 7.05
N LEU A 11 1.65 -0.42 6.93
CA LEU A 11 1.25 -1.04 5.67
C LEU A 11 0.97 -0.01 4.58
N ALA A 12 0.29 1.09 4.91
CA ALA A 12 0.04 2.17 3.97
C ALA A 12 1.35 2.80 3.46
N LEU A 13 2.31 3.06 4.36
CA LEU A 13 3.63 3.57 4.00
C LEU A 13 4.38 2.59 3.11
N TRP A 14 4.34 1.29 3.42
CA TRP A 14 4.97 0.27 2.61
C TRP A 14 4.38 0.18 1.20
N LEU A 15 3.05 0.13 1.08
CA LEU A 15 2.34 0.09 -0.20
C LEU A 15 2.58 1.35 -1.03
N GLY A 16 2.48 2.52 -0.39
CA GLY A 16 2.74 3.81 -1.03
C GLY A 16 4.17 3.92 -1.53
N GLY A 17 5.14 3.55 -0.68
CA GLY A 17 6.56 3.49 -1.04
C GLY A 17 6.80 2.58 -2.24
N MET A 18 6.23 1.37 -2.22
CA MET A 18 6.31 0.43 -3.35
C MET A 18 5.66 0.97 -4.63
N GLY A 19 4.53 1.70 -4.54
CA GLY A 19 3.87 2.31 -5.69
C GLY A 19 4.67 3.45 -6.32
N LEU A 20 5.37 4.24 -5.50
CA LEU A 20 6.19 5.38 -5.95
C LEU A 20 7.53 4.96 -6.58
N MET A 21 8.03 3.78 -6.25
CA MET A 21 9.25 3.24 -6.86
C MET A 21 9.09 2.93 -8.35
N ASP A 22 10.22 2.76 -9.03
CA ASP A 22 10.28 2.30 -10.41
C ASP A 22 9.82 0.83 -10.49
N GLN A 23 8.65 0.62 -11.08
CA GLN A 23 8.03 -0.70 -11.20
C GLN A 23 8.83 -1.64 -12.10
N LYS A 24 9.51 -1.11 -13.12
CA LYS A 24 10.36 -1.91 -14.01
C LYS A 24 11.59 -2.38 -13.26
N ALA A 25 12.26 -1.49 -12.53
CA ALA A 25 13.39 -1.86 -11.68
C ALA A 25 13.00 -2.90 -10.60
N LEU A 26 11.84 -2.73 -9.96
CA LEU A 26 11.32 -3.72 -8.99
C LEU A 26 11.06 -5.08 -9.61
N TRP A 27 10.50 -5.11 -10.83
CA TRP A 27 10.26 -6.36 -11.55
C TRP A 27 11.58 -7.06 -11.87
N TRP A 28 12.56 -6.34 -12.42
CA TRP A 28 13.89 -6.89 -12.71
C TRP A 28 14.61 -7.39 -11.46
N ARG A 29 14.47 -6.68 -10.34
CA ARG A 29 15.11 -7.06 -9.08
C ARG A 29 14.50 -8.28 -8.42
N PHE A 30 13.18 -8.45 -8.47
CA PHE A 30 12.49 -9.46 -7.66
C PHE A 30 11.79 -10.57 -8.46
N GLN A 31 11.24 -10.25 -9.63
CA GLN A 31 10.40 -11.15 -10.42
C GLN A 31 11.11 -11.75 -11.62
N ALA A 32 11.99 -11.03 -12.30
CA ALA A 32 12.71 -11.52 -13.49
C ALA A 32 13.40 -12.86 -13.26
N ARG A 33 14.05 -13.02 -12.10
CA ARG A 33 14.72 -14.27 -11.67
C ARG A 33 13.83 -15.50 -11.57
N ARG A 34 12.50 -15.37 -11.67
CA ARG A 34 11.55 -16.49 -11.66
C ARG A 34 11.30 -17.08 -13.05
N PHE A 35 11.73 -16.39 -14.10
CA PHE A 35 11.50 -16.80 -15.49
C PHE A 35 12.81 -17.25 -16.13
N SER A 36 12.75 -18.30 -16.96
CA SER A 36 13.91 -18.78 -17.73
C SER A 36 14.32 -17.79 -18.84
N ASP A 37 13.34 -17.07 -19.38
CA ASP A 37 13.52 -15.95 -20.30
C ASP A 37 12.77 -14.73 -19.73
N PRO A 38 13.47 -13.82 -19.03
CA PRO A 38 12.84 -12.65 -18.44
C PRO A 38 12.40 -11.62 -19.49
N GLU A 39 13.16 -11.42 -20.56
CA GLU A 39 12.89 -10.36 -21.54
C GLU A 39 11.57 -10.60 -22.27
N ALA A 40 11.27 -11.86 -22.59
CA ALA A 40 9.99 -12.24 -23.20
C ALA A 40 8.77 -12.10 -22.27
N ASN A 41 8.99 -12.10 -20.95
CA ASN A 41 7.94 -12.04 -19.92
C ASN A 41 7.87 -10.68 -19.21
N GLU A 42 8.60 -9.67 -19.70
CA GLU A 42 8.53 -8.31 -19.15
C GLU A 42 7.10 -7.76 -19.31
N PRO A 43 6.46 -7.27 -18.23
CA PRO A 43 5.19 -6.59 -18.33
C PRO A 43 5.25 -5.40 -19.29
N SER A 44 4.14 -5.15 -20.00
CA SER A 44 4.00 -3.94 -20.79
C SER A 44 4.02 -2.67 -19.91
N GLU A 45 4.29 -1.51 -20.53
CA GLU A 45 4.23 -0.22 -19.82
C GLU A 45 2.88 0.04 -19.15
N ALA A 46 1.79 -0.37 -19.81
CA ALA A 46 0.45 -0.30 -19.23
C ALA A 46 0.31 -1.22 -18.01
N GLY A 47 0.94 -2.40 -18.02
CA GLY A 47 1.00 -3.30 -16.87
C GLY A 47 1.75 -2.68 -15.68
N TYR A 48 2.89 -2.02 -15.93
CA TYR A 48 3.62 -1.30 -14.89
C TYR A 48 2.82 -0.12 -14.31
N ARG A 49 2.17 0.67 -15.17
CA ARG A 49 1.27 1.75 -14.73
C ARG A 49 0.09 1.23 -13.92
N GLY A 50 -0.54 0.14 -14.37
CA GLY A 50 -1.63 -0.52 -13.66
C GLY A 50 -1.22 -0.97 -12.27
N ARG A 51 -0.04 -1.60 -12.13
CA ARG A 51 0.50 -2.03 -10.84
C ARG A 51 0.79 -0.86 -9.90
N ARG A 52 1.38 0.23 -10.42
CA ARG A 52 1.57 1.47 -9.66
C ARG A 52 0.24 2.01 -9.15
N ILE A 53 -0.75 2.16 -10.03
CA ILE A 53 -2.08 2.69 -9.66
C ILE A 53 -2.71 1.82 -8.59
N LEU A 54 -2.67 0.49 -8.75
CA LEU A 54 -3.21 -0.43 -7.76
C LEU A 54 -2.55 -0.26 -6.39
N LEU A 55 -1.21 -0.22 -6.34
CA LEU A 55 -0.47 -0.04 -5.09
C LEU A 55 -0.81 1.28 -4.39
N LEU A 56 -0.87 2.38 -5.15
CA LEU A 56 -1.21 3.70 -4.62
C LEU A 56 -2.67 3.77 -4.15
N THR A 57 -3.60 3.16 -4.88
CA THR A 57 -5.01 3.06 -4.47
C THR A 57 -5.15 2.25 -3.18
N CYS A 58 -4.48 1.09 -3.08
CA CYS A 58 -4.48 0.29 -1.85
C CYS A 58 -3.88 1.07 -0.68
N ALA A 59 -2.78 1.81 -0.90
CA ALA A 59 -2.18 2.66 0.11
C ALA A 59 -3.18 3.73 0.61
N ALA A 60 -3.84 4.45 -0.31
CA ALA A 60 -4.83 5.48 0.02
C ALA A 60 -6.00 4.91 0.83
N LEU A 61 -6.56 3.77 0.41
CA LEU A 61 -7.63 3.10 1.17
C LEU A 61 -7.18 2.68 2.56
N THR A 62 -5.94 2.19 2.68
CA THR A 62 -5.38 1.80 3.98
C THR A 62 -5.19 3.02 4.90
N VAL A 63 -4.79 4.18 4.36
CA VAL A 63 -4.73 5.43 5.13
C VAL A 63 -6.11 5.83 5.64
N VAL A 64 -7.14 5.79 4.78
CA VAL A 64 -8.53 6.09 5.18
C VAL A 64 -8.98 5.17 6.31
N MET A 65 -8.70 3.87 6.21
CA MET A 65 -9.00 2.90 7.26
C MET A 65 -8.24 3.19 8.57
N ALA A 66 -6.97 3.57 8.49
CA ALA A 66 -6.17 3.92 9.67
C ALA A 66 -6.74 5.15 10.39
N VAL A 67 -7.07 6.20 9.64
CA VAL A 67 -7.69 7.41 10.19
C VAL A 67 -9.02 7.07 10.85
N TRP A 68 -9.89 6.33 10.16
CA TRP A 68 -11.17 5.90 10.72
C TRP A 68 -11.00 5.11 12.02
N TRP A 69 -10.03 4.20 12.07
CA TRP A 69 -9.71 3.41 13.26
C TRP A 69 -9.32 4.28 14.46
N PHE A 70 -8.40 5.24 14.26
CA PHE A 70 -7.97 6.12 15.34
C PHE A 70 -9.10 7.02 15.83
N THR A 71 -9.88 7.63 14.92
CA THR A 71 -11.02 8.47 15.31
C THR A 71 -12.10 7.68 16.08
N SER A 72 -12.27 6.39 15.76
CA SER A 72 -13.22 5.52 16.45
C SER A 72 -12.74 5.16 17.86
N ILE A 73 -11.43 4.98 18.06
CA ILE A 73 -10.84 4.78 19.39
C ILE A 73 -11.03 6.04 20.24
N ASP A 74 -10.67 7.20 19.69
CA ASP A 74 -10.78 8.48 20.41
C ASP A 74 -12.23 8.75 20.85
N TYR A 75 -13.21 8.50 19.97
CA TYR A 75 -14.64 8.62 20.29
C TYR A 75 -15.10 7.69 21.42
N ILE A 76 -14.61 6.45 21.44
CA ILE A 76 -14.94 5.49 22.51
C ILE A 76 -14.29 5.91 23.82
N GLU A 77 -13.04 6.38 23.79
CA GLU A 77 -12.31 6.83 24.98
C GLU A 77 -12.88 8.14 25.56
N SER A 78 -13.45 9.03 24.74
CA SER A 78 -14.14 10.25 25.22
C SER A 78 -15.53 9.99 25.81
N GLY A 79 -16.03 8.74 25.77
CA GLY A 79 -17.38 8.40 26.24
C GLY A 79 -18.49 8.82 25.28
N GLY A 80 -18.16 9.08 24.01
CA GLY A 80 -19.12 9.39 22.95
C GLY A 80 -19.68 10.83 22.98
N LEU A 81 -19.08 11.71 23.76
CA LEU A 81 -19.36 13.14 23.74
C LEU A 81 -18.41 13.80 22.73
N GLU A 82 -18.98 14.46 21.73
CA GLU A 82 -18.26 15.42 20.90
C GLU A 82 -18.15 16.72 21.71
N ASP A 83 -16.93 17.18 22.00
CA ASP A 83 -16.65 18.46 22.66
C ASP A 83 -17.15 19.66 21.83
#